data_AF-A0A1A8ZI54-F1
#
_entry.id   AF-A0A1A8ZI54-F1
#
_cell.length_a   1.000
_cell.length_b   1.000
_cell.length_c   1.000
_cell.angle_alpha   90.00
_cell.angle_beta   90.00
_cell.angle_gamma   90.00
#
_symmetry.space_group_name_H-M   'P 1'
#
loop_
_entity.id
_entity.type
_entity.pdbx_description
1 polymer ?
#
loop_
_entity_poly.entity_id
_entity_poly.type
_entity_poly.pdbx_seq_one_letter_code
_entity_poly.pdbx_strand_id
1 'polypeptide(L)'
;MRRWRRGAALAAAVMMVLSGCGAPAGTDGDLVDDWSLVGEVRQFTPAVGDCHLIGDPTGYLSSYQPVDCGRAHLVETFHVGRFTGASAARPTPPKVGSAALRPAYAECDTRAREFLGGDWHGARLVVQVVPPSPNGWAGGSRWFRCDLFEVSAVETGADNESDWPAQHAGTLRDALKDPASPLAYGCASPHTGGTVQVSCAAPHWIEYAGTWTAPETPFAALAGNENRINAACRTVIAGYVELPVDRLLPYRTGSLYGLPSQAAWARGDRQVRCFLWSYTQLKRSVRGAGPAALPVR
;
A
#
# COMPACT_ATOMS: atom_id res chain seq x y z
N MET A 1 21.73 8.06 -92.52
CA MET A 1 22.51 7.39 -91.44
C MET A 1 22.62 8.18 -90.12
N ARG A 2 22.64 9.53 -90.11
CA ARG A 2 22.86 10.34 -88.88
C ARG A 2 21.65 10.43 -87.91
N ARG A 3 20.41 10.26 -88.40
CA ARG A 3 19.18 10.27 -87.57
C ARG A 3 18.96 8.96 -86.79
N TRP A 4 19.33 7.82 -87.37
CA TRP A 4 19.24 6.51 -86.71
C TRP A 4 20.21 6.37 -85.54
N ARG A 5 21.42 6.91 -85.66
CA ARG A 5 22.42 6.92 -84.57
C ARG A 5 21.99 7.76 -83.36
N ARG A 6 21.20 8.82 -83.57
CA ARG A 6 20.67 9.67 -82.48
C ARG A 6 19.50 9.02 -81.73
N GLY A 7 18.63 8.30 -82.44
CA GLY A 7 17.55 7.53 -81.81
C GLY A 7 18.06 6.37 -80.95
N ALA A 8 19.08 5.65 -81.43
CA ALA A 8 19.72 4.58 -80.67
C ALA A 8 20.43 5.09 -79.41
N ALA A 9 21.11 6.25 -79.49
CA ALA A 9 21.77 6.85 -78.34
C ALA A 9 20.78 7.33 -77.26
N LEU A 10 19.63 7.89 -77.65
CA LEU A 10 18.58 8.28 -76.72
C LEU A 10 17.91 7.07 -76.05
N ALA A 11 17.62 6.02 -76.82
CA ALA A 11 17.05 4.78 -76.27
C ALA A 11 18.02 4.10 -75.28
N ALA A 12 19.32 4.09 -75.59
CA ALA A 12 20.35 3.57 -74.68
C ALA A 12 20.47 4.41 -73.40
N ALA A 13 20.41 5.74 -73.49
CA ALA A 13 20.45 6.61 -72.32
C ALA A 13 19.20 6.44 -71.43
N VAL A 14 18.01 6.30 -72.02
CA VAL A 14 16.77 6.06 -71.27
C VAL A 14 16.81 4.69 -70.57
N MET A 15 17.33 3.65 -71.23
CA MET A 15 17.48 2.33 -70.60
C MET A 15 18.51 2.32 -69.46
N MET A 16 19.59 3.12 -69.54
CA MET A 16 20.54 3.24 -68.43
C MET A 16 19.95 3.94 -67.21
N VAL A 17 19.13 4.99 -67.39
CA VAL A 17 18.49 5.69 -66.27
C VAL A 17 17.44 4.81 -65.56
N LEU A 18 16.75 3.93 -66.29
CA LEU A 18 15.76 3.01 -65.72
C LEU A 18 16.37 1.84 -64.93
N SER A 19 17.65 1.51 -65.14
CA SER A 19 18.34 0.45 -64.40
C SER A 19 18.74 0.82 -62.96
N GLY A 20 18.55 2.09 -62.55
CA GLY A 20 18.85 2.58 -61.20
C GLY A 20 17.73 2.39 -60.17
N CYS A 21 16.55 1.90 -60.57
CA CYS A 21 15.42 1.65 -59.66
C CYS A 21 15.29 0.16 -59.24
N GLY A 22 16.41 -0.56 -59.20
CA GLY A 22 16.47 -1.92 -58.63
C GLY A 22 16.63 -1.88 -57.12
N ALA A 23 16.10 -2.87 -56.41
CA ALA A 23 16.33 -3.04 -54.98
C ALA A 23 17.85 -3.10 -54.68
N PRO A 24 18.35 -2.47 -53.60
CA PRO A 24 19.74 -2.52 -53.22
C PRO A 24 20.27 -3.96 -53.16
N ALA A 25 21.53 -4.17 -53.57
CA ALA A 25 22.16 -5.47 -53.41
C ALA A 25 22.17 -5.87 -51.92
N GLY A 26 21.59 -7.03 -51.60
CA GLY A 26 21.44 -7.52 -50.22
C GLY A 26 20.05 -7.34 -49.61
N THR A 27 19.08 -6.82 -50.36
CA THR A 27 17.65 -6.88 -49.99
C THR A 27 16.91 -7.78 -50.97
N ASP A 28 16.14 -8.74 -50.47
CA ASP A 28 15.16 -9.52 -51.25
C ASP A 28 13.92 -8.71 -51.63
N GLY A 29 13.74 -7.53 -51.00
CA GLY A 29 12.62 -6.64 -51.26
C GLY A 29 11.35 -7.04 -50.51
N ASP A 30 11.45 -8.01 -49.60
CA ASP A 30 10.37 -8.41 -48.71
C ASP A 30 10.65 -7.84 -47.32
N LEU A 31 9.73 -6.99 -46.85
CA LEU A 31 9.87 -6.31 -45.56
C LEU A 31 9.14 -7.07 -44.45
N VAL A 32 8.58 -8.25 -44.71
CA VAL A 32 7.69 -8.95 -43.76
C VAL A 32 8.05 -10.42 -43.51
N ASP A 33 8.98 -11.01 -44.25
CA ASP A 33 9.36 -12.43 -44.14
C ASP A 33 10.56 -12.71 -43.21
N ASP A 34 11.48 -11.75 -43.06
CA ASP A 34 12.65 -11.87 -42.17
C ASP A 34 12.43 -11.36 -40.73
N TRP A 35 11.21 -10.94 -40.39
CA TRP A 35 10.87 -10.58 -39.01
C TRP A 35 10.58 -11.83 -38.21
N SER A 36 11.45 -12.14 -37.25
CA SER A 36 11.14 -13.11 -36.20
C SER A 36 9.80 -12.74 -35.57
N LEU A 37 8.84 -13.68 -35.57
CA LEU A 37 7.52 -13.49 -34.99
C LEU A 37 7.66 -12.86 -33.60
N VAL A 38 7.15 -11.65 -33.45
CA VAL A 38 7.02 -11.02 -32.13
C VAL A 38 6.14 -11.98 -31.33
N GLY A 39 6.69 -12.56 -30.26
CA GLY A 39 5.98 -13.54 -29.44
C GLY A 39 4.64 -13.01 -28.97
N GLU A 40 3.76 -13.92 -28.55
CA GLU A 40 2.42 -13.57 -28.06
C GLU A 40 2.48 -12.41 -27.06
N VAL A 41 1.71 -11.34 -27.33
CA VAL A 41 1.66 -10.16 -26.46
C VAL A 41 1.05 -10.58 -25.13
N ARG A 42 1.90 -10.75 -24.12
CA ARG A 42 1.47 -11.03 -22.75
C ARG A 42 1.24 -9.73 -22.00
N GLN A 43 0.07 -9.62 -21.39
CA GLN A 43 -0.19 -8.52 -20.46
C GLN A 43 0.66 -8.67 -19.22
N PHE A 44 1.41 -7.63 -18.89
CA PHE A 44 2.18 -7.58 -17.66
C PHE A 44 1.26 -7.70 -16.43
N THR A 45 1.63 -8.59 -15.51
CA THR A 45 1.03 -8.72 -14.18
C THR A 45 2.16 -8.84 -13.17
N PRO A 46 2.15 -8.08 -12.06
CA PRO A 46 3.17 -8.19 -11.02
C PRO A 46 3.11 -9.57 -10.34
N ALA A 47 4.23 -10.01 -9.79
CA ALA A 47 4.31 -11.25 -9.04
C ALA A 47 4.00 -11.04 -7.54
N VAL A 48 3.40 -12.06 -6.93
CA VAL A 48 3.23 -12.15 -5.47
C VAL A 48 4.56 -12.58 -4.85
N GLY A 49 4.93 -11.95 -3.74
CA GLY A 49 6.20 -12.15 -3.02
C GLY A 49 7.30 -11.17 -3.44
N ASP A 50 7.03 -10.26 -4.38
CA ASP A 50 8.00 -9.26 -4.79
C ASP A 50 8.11 -8.12 -3.78
N CYS A 51 9.35 -7.72 -3.47
CA CYS A 51 9.65 -6.55 -2.65
C CYS A 51 10.14 -5.38 -3.51
N HIS A 52 9.81 -4.15 -3.14
CA HIS A 52 10.11 -2.97 -3.97
C HIS A 52 10.80 -1.86 -3.17
N LEU A 53 11.76 -1.18 -3.81
CA LEU A 53 12.42 0.01 -3.25
C LEU A 53 11.56 1.27 -3.33
N ILE A 54 10.43 1.21 -4.04
CA ILE A 54 9.51 2.33 -4.27
C ILE A 54 8.11 1.87 -3.86
N GLY A 55 7.49 2.59 -2.93
CA GLY A 55 6.13 2.33 -2.42
C GLY A 55 5.04 3.13 -3.14
N ASP A 56 5.21 3.36 -4.44
CA ASP A 56 4.29 4.20 -5.21
C ASP A 56 2.88 3.58 -5.22
N PRO A 57 1.82 4.37 -4.96
CA PRO A 57 0.46 3.87 -4.93
C PRO A 57 -0.10 3.55 -6.32
N THR A 58 0.70 3.65 -7.38
CA THR A 58 0.32 3.32 -8.76
C THR A 58 1.39 2.43 -9.39
N GLY A 59 0.98 1.30 -9.98
CA GLY A 59 1.89 0.33 -10.56
C GLY A 59 2.29 0.71 -11.98
N TYR A 60 3.36 1.49 -12.11
CA TYR A 60 4.01 1.77 -13.39
C TYR A 60 4.96 0.62 -13.75
N LEU A 61 4.84 0.09 -14.97
CA LEU A 61 5.77 -0.93 -15.46
C LEU A 61 7.22 -0.42 -15.48
N SER A 62 7.42 0.88 -15.75
CA SER A 62 8.74 1.51 -15.76
C SER A 62 9.42 1.56 -14.39
N SER A 63 8.66 1.49 -13.29
CA SER A 63 9.19 1.45 -11.92
C SER A 63 9.12 0.06 -11.30
N TYR A 64 8.66 -0.95 -12.04
CA TYR A 64 8.61 -2.33 -11.56
C TYR A 64 10.00 -2.95 -11.59
N GLN A 65 10.72 -2.82 -10.47
CA GLN A 65 12.08 -3.29 -10.27
C GLN A 65 12.14 -4.06 -8.93
N PRO A 66 11.60 -5.29 -8.88
CA PRO A 66 11.59 -6.07 -7.66
C PRO A 66 13.03 -6.35 -7.18
N VAL A 67 13.18 -6.34 -5.87
CA VAL A 67 14.42 -6.66 -5.16
C VAL A 67 14.22 -7.88 -4.27
N ASP A 68 15.33 -8.51 -3.88
CA ASP A 68 15.31 -9.54 -2.86
C ASP A 68 14.76 -8.97 -1.54
N CYS A 69 13.69 -9.60 -1.01
CA CYS A 69 13.07 -9.22 0.25
C CYS A 69 14.02 -9.31 1.45
N GLY A 70 15.09 -10.11 1.38
CA GLY A 70 16.13 -10.14 2.42
C GLY A 70 16.95 -8.84 2.51
N ARG A 71 16.83 -7.95 1.52
CA ARG A 71 17.45 -6.62 1.49
C ARG A 71 16.45 -5.56 1.96
N ALA A 72 16.99 -4.41 2.35
CA ALA A 72 16.18 -3.24 2.69
C ALA A 72 15.27 -2.85 1.51
N HIS A 73 13.96 -2.78 1.77
CA HIS A 73 12.90 -2.40 0.82
C HIS A 73 11.79 -1.65 1.56
N LEU A 74 10.85 -1.08 0.80
CA LEU A 74 9.76 -0.26 1.35
C LEU A 74 8.43 -1.01 1.40
N VAL A 75 8.12 -1.84 0.42
CA VAL A 75 6.84 -2.53 0.33
C VAL A 75 7.01 -3.96 -0.16
N GLU A 76 6.16 -4.88 0.30
CA GLU A 76 6.05 -6.25 -0.19
C GLU A 76 4.67 -6.49 -0.81
N THR A 77 4.67 -7.02 -2.03
CA THR A 77 3.45 -7.45 -2.72
C THR A 77 3.01 -8.81 -2.19
N PHE A 78 1.95 -8.85 -1.39
CA PHE A 78 1.48 -10.11 -0.80
C PHE A 78 0.30 -10.74 -1.55
N HIS A 79 -0.39 -9.98 -2.40
CA HIS A 79 -1.51 -10.47 -3.21
C HIS A 79 -1.67 -9.67 -4.50
N VAL A 80 -2.19 -10.32 -5.54
CA VAL A 80 -2.58 -9.68 -6.80
C VAL A 80 -3.99 -10.13 -7.15
N GLY A 81 -4.92 -9.18 -7.12
CA GLY A 81 -6.31 -9.38 -7.50
C GLY A 81 -6.60 -8.84 -8.89
N ARG A 82 -7.88 -8.86 -9.28
CA ARG A 82 -8.33 -8.37 -10.59
C ARG A 82 -9.62 -7.56 -10.46
N PHE A 83 -9.64 -6.38 -11.07
CA PHE A 83 -10.88 -5.63 -11.28
C PHE A 83 -11.81 -6.41 -12.20
N THR A 84 -13.08 -6.47 -11.83
CA THR A 84 -14.14 -7.15 -12.58
C THR A 84 -15.33 -6.21 -12.83
N GLY A 85 -16.25 -6.63 -13.70
CA GLY A 85 -17.51 -5.93 -13.97
C GLY A 85 -17.33 -4.45 -14.34
N ALA A 86 -18.15 -3.58 -13.73
CA ALA A 86 -18.14 -2.14 -13.98
C ALA A 86 -16.79 -1.48 -13.68
N SER A 87 -16.05 -1.96 -12.68
CA SER A 87 -14.72 -1.43 -12.35
C SER A 87 -13.70 -1.71 -13.46
N ALA A 88 -13.76 -2.91 -14.06
CA ALA A 88 -12.90 -3.27 -15.18
C ALA A 88 -13.27 -2.55 -16.50
N ALA A 89 -14.54 -2.18 -16.67
CA ALA A 89 -15.03 -1.50 -17.86
C ALA A 89 -14.73 0.01 -17.89
N ARG A 90 -14.14 0.57 -16.82
CA ARG A 90 -13.82 2.01 -16.75
C ARG A 90 -12.81 2.40 -17.85
N PRO A 91 -12.89 3.63 -18.37
CA PRO A 91 -11.92 4.12 -19.37
C PRO A 91 -10.52 4.36 -18.77
N THR A 92 -10.46 4.62 -17.46
CA THR A 92 -9.22 4.86 -16.71
C THR A 92 -9.18 3.99 -15.44
N PRO A 93 -7.99 3.66 -14.93
CA PRO A 93 -7.88 2.92 -13.68
C PRO A 93 -8.56 3.70 -12.55
N PRO A 94 -9.14 3.03 -11.54
CA PRO A 94 -9.63 3.70 -10.34
C PRO A 94 -8.54 4.61 -9.76
N LYS A 95 -8.89 5.87 -9.50
CA LYS A 95 -7.95 6.83 -8.90
C LYS A 95 -7.53 6.32 -7.52
N VAL A 96 -6.24 6.38 -7.22
CA VAL A 96 -5.69 6.13 -5.87
C VAL A 96 -6.45 6.97 -4.84
N GLY A 97 -6.80 6.36 -3.71
CA GLY A 97 -7.55 7.04 -2.65
C GLY A 97 -8.97 7.45 -3.05
N SER A 98 -9.58 6.80 -4.06
CA SER A 98 -11.00 6.99 -4.39
C SER A 98 -11.86 5.86 -3.86
N ALA A 99 -13.16 6.14 -3.65
CA ALA A 99 -14.13 5.13 -3.24
C ALA A 99 -14.23 3.94 -4.21
N ALA A 100 -13.83 4.12 -5.47
CA ALA A 100 -13.81 3.05 -6.48
C ALA A 100 -12.81 1.92 -6.16
N LEU A 101 -11.83 2.16 -5.27
CA LEU A 101 -10.89 1.14 -4.80
C LEU A 101 -11.39 0.35 -3.58
N ARG A 102 -12.50 0.74 -2.93
CA ARG A 102 -13.00 0.07 -1.72
C ARG A 102 -13.19 -1.45 -1.87
N PRO A 103 -13.74 -1.97 -2.98
CA PRO A 103 -13.85 -3.42 -3.15
C PRO A 103 -12.49 -4.13 -3.18
N ALA A 104 -11.51 -3.55 -3.88
CA ALA A 104 -10.16 -4.09 -3.92
C ALA A 104 -9.46 -3.97 -2.56
N TYR A 105 -9.70 -2.89 -1.82
CA TYR A 105 -9.19 -2.73 -0.45
C TYR A 105 -9.76 -3.78 0.50
N ALA A 106 -11.06 -4.07 0.44
CA ALA A 106 -11.67 -5.12 1.27
C ALA A 106 -11.06 -6.51 0.99
N GLU A 107 -10.74 -6.80 -0.28
CA GLU A 107 -10.00 -8.01 -0.65
C GLU A 107 -8.58 -7.99 -0.08
N CYS A 108 -7.82 -6.91 -0.29
CA CYS A 108 -6.46 -6.77 0.25
C CYS A 108 -6.43 -6.85 1.78
N ASP A 109 -7.40 -6.26 2.47
CA ASP A 109 -7.52 -6.30 3.93
C ASP A 109 -7.74 -7.72 4.44
N THR A 110 -8.58 -8.51 3.77
CA THR A 110 -8.79 -9.92 4.09
C THR A 110 -7.51 -10.73 3.85
N ARG A 111 -6.90 -10.57 2.67
CA ARG A 111 -5.68 -11.28 2.28
C ARG A 111 -4.47 -10.90 3.14
N ALA A 112 -4.41 -9.67 3.64
CA ALA A 112 -3.33 -9.22 4.52
C ALA A 112 -3.35 -9.99 5.84
N ARG A 113 -4.54 -10.21 6.43
CA ARG A 113 -4.65 -10.99 7.68
C ARG A 113 -4.25 -12.45 7.49
N GLU A 114 -4.61 -13.04 6.35
CA GLU A 114 -4.18 -14.39 5.99
C GLU A 114 -2.65 -14.47 5.80
N PHE A 115 -2.07 -13.49 5.11
CA PHE A 115 -0.64 -13.43 4.84
C PHE A 115 0.21 -13.19 6.09
N LEU A 116 -0.26 -12.35 7.00
CA LEU A 116 0.43 -11.99 8.25
C LEU A 116 0.20 -12.99 9.39
N GLY A 117 -0.90 -13.73 9.35
CA GLY A 117 -1.35 -14.56 10.47
C GLY A 117 -1.96 -13.77 11.63
N GLY A 118 -2.35 -12.50 11.43
CA GLY A 118 -2.92 -11.63 12.46
C GLY A 118 -3.53 -10.34 11.89
N ASP A 119 -4.23 -9.56 12.73
CA ASP A 119 -4.83 -8.30 12.29
C ASP A 119 -3.79 -7.17 12.23
N TRP A 120 -3.52 -6.69 11.03
CA TRP A 120 -2.49 -5.68 10.77
C TRP A 120 -2.81 -4.31 11.39
N HIS A 121 -4.08 -4.01 11.69
CA HIS A 121 -4.44 -2.77 12.37
C HIS A 121 -3.90 -2.69 13.81
N GLY A 122 -3.55 -3.84 14.39
CA GLY A 122 -2.83 -3.96 15.66
C GLY A 122 -1.32 -3.94 15.53
N ALA A 123 -0.78 -3.57 14.37
CA ALA A 123 0.64 -3.53 14.09
C ALA A 123 1.05 -2.23 13.37
N ARG A 124 2.35 -1.95 13.36
CA ARG A 124 3.00 -0.88 12.59
C ARG A 124 3.04 -1.22 11.10
N LEU A 125 1.90 -1.63 10.55
CA LEU A 125 1.73 -2.08 9.19
C LEU A 125 0.58 -1.35 8.53
N VAL A 126 0.68 -1.17 7.21
CA VAL A 126 -0.34 -0.53 6.38
C VAL A 126 -0.55 -1.32 5.10
N VAL A 127 -1.82 -1.53 4.75
CA VAL A 127 -2.23 -2.12 3.48
C VAL A 127 -2.51 -1.03 2.43
N GLN A 128 -1.92 -1.20 1.25
CA GLN A 128 -2.07 -0.32 0.09
C GLN A 128 -2.62 -1.11 -1.11
N VAL A 129 -3.57 -0.50 -1.83
CA VAL A 129 -4.07 -1.02 -3.11
C VAL A 129 -3.42 -0.22 -4.22
N VAL A 130 -2.70 -0.93 -5.10
CA VAL A 130 -1.94 -0.35 -6.20
C VAL A 130 -2.59 -0.76 -7.54
N PRO A 131 -3.40 0.10 -8.16
CA PRO A 131 -3.90 -0.13 -9.51
C PRO A 131 -2.79 0.02 -10.57
N PRO A 132 -2.99 -0.49 -11.79
CA PRO A 132 -2.06 -0.29 -12.90
C PRO A 132 -2.01 1.19 -13.30
N SER A 133 -0.90 1.61 -13.87
CA SER A 133 -0.79 2.95 -14.47
C SER A 133 -1.83 3.18 -15.59
N PRO A 134 -2.16 4.44 -15.93
CA PRO A 134 -3.05 4.74 -17.06
C PRO A 134 -2.63 4.07 -18.37
N ASN A 135 -1.32 4.00 -18.67
CA ASN A 135 -0.80 3.31 -19.85
C ASN A 135 -1.01 1.79 -19.76
N GLY A 136 -0.76 1.20 -18.58
CA GLY A 136 -1.03 -0.22 -18.35
C GLY A 136 -2.52 -0.56 -18.50
N TRP A 137 -3.40 0.32 -18.03
CA TRP A 137 -4.85 0.19 -18.18
C TRP A 137 -5.30 0.32 -19.65
N ALA A 138 -4.75 1.28 -20.40
CA ALA A 138 -4.99 1.41 -21.84
C ALA A 138 -4.51 0.16 -22.60
N GLY A 139 -3.39 -0.44 -22.17
CA GLY A 139 -2.90 -1.75 -22.64
C GLY A 139 -3.70 -2.96 -22.15
N GLY A 140 -4.80 -2.75 -21.43
CA GLY A 140 -5.74 -3.79 -21.00
C GLY A 140 -5.45 -4.43 -19.63
N SER A 141 -4.47 -3.94 -18.87
CA SER A 141 -4.22 -4.41 -17.50
C SER A 141 -5.43 -4.13 -16.61
N ARG A 142 -5.93 -5.16 -15.92
CA ARG A 142 -7.04 -5.05 -14.96
C ARG A 142 -6.72 -5.69 -13.62
N TRP A 143 -5.45 -5.97 -13.34
CA TRP A 143 -5.02 -6.41 -12.02
C TRP A 143 -5.06 -5.26 -11.02
N PHE A 144 -5.02 -5.55 -9.73
CA PHE A 144 -4.57 -4.63 -8.68
C PHE A 144 -3.63 -5.39 -7.76
N ARG A 145 -2.64 -4.68 -7.23
CA ARG A 145 -1.65 -5.24 -6.33
C ARG A 145 -1.98 -4.83 -4.90
N CYS A 146 -1.92 -5.77 -3.97
CA CYS A 146 -2.00 -5.50 -2.55
C CYS A 146 -0.58 -5.48 -2.01
N ASP A 147 -0.15 -4.30 -1.61
CA ASP A 147 1.15 -4.07 -1.01
C ASP A 147 0.99 -3.86 0.50
N LEU A 148 1.98 -4.31 1.25
CA LEU A 148 2.09 -4.16 2.69
C LEU A 148 3.43 -3.50 3.02
N PHE A 149 3.42 -2.59 3.99
CA PHE A 149 4.65 -1.97 4.47
C PHE A 149 4.60 -1.62 5.94
N GLU A 150 5.80 -1.50 6.52
CA GLU A 150 6.02 -1.04 7.89
C GLU A 150 5.94 0.49 7.97
N VAL A 151 5.40 1.01 9.07
CA VAL A 151 5.47 2.45 9.41
C VAL A 151 6.38 2.67 10.62
N SER A 152 7.08 3.81 10.64
CA SER A 152 8.20 4.06 11.56
C SER A 152 7.77 4.36 13.01
N ALA A 153 6.54 4.84 13.23
CA ALA A 153 6.11 5.32 14.54
C ALA A 153 4.74 4.77 14.97
N VAL A 154 4.48 4.89 16.27
CA VAL A 154 3.12 4.93 16.80
C VAL A 154 2.55 6.26 16.34
N GLU A 155 1.77 6.25 15.24
CA GLU A 155 1.20 7.45 14.62
C GLU A 155 0.23 8.14 15.59
N THR A 156 0.75 9.07 16.39
CA THR A 156 -0.03 9.95 17.27
C THR A 156 0.17 11.40 16.84
N GLY A 157 -0.38 11.79 15.67
CA GLY A 157 -0.66 13.19 15.34
C GLY A 157 -0.11 13.74 14.01
N ALA A 158 -0.92 14.68 13.47
CA ALA A 158 -0.72 15.74 12.47
C ALA A 158 -0.57 15.40 10.96
N ASP A 159 0.32 14.53 10.51
CA ASP A 159 0.50 14.28 9.06
C ASP A 159 -0.43 13.19 8.53
N ASN A 160 -1.73 13.35 8.77
CA ASN A 160 -2.74 12.36 8.39
C ASN A 160 -3.06 12.38 6.87
N GLU A 161 -2.23 12.96 6.00
CA GLU A 161 -2.52 13.01 4.57
C GLU A 161 -2.22 11.69 3.86
N SER A 162 -1.12 11.03 4.21
CA SER A 162 -0.63 9.82 3.55
C SER A 162 0.17 8.94 4.51
N ASP A 163 0.17 7.64 4.22
CA ASP A 163 0.95 6.66 4.95
C ASP A 163 2.37 6.59 4.35
N TRP A 164 3.42 6.63 5.18
CA TRP A 164 4.81 6.63 4.71
C TRP A 164 5.53 5.32 5.04
N PRO A 165 6.03 4.57 4.04
CA PRO A 165 6.73 3.33 4.29
C PRO A 165 8.10 3.57 4.94
N ALA A 166 8.36 2.84 6.01
CA ALA A 166 9.67 2.68 6.60
C ALA A 166 10.46 1.58 5.87
N GLN A 167 11.79 1.62 6.00
CA GLN A 167 12.64 0.55 5.51
C GLN A 167 12.39 -0.72 6.31
N HIS A 168 12.20 -1.83 5.60
CA HIS A 168 12.04 -3.16 6.16
C HIS A 168 13.02 -4.14 5.48
N ALA A 169 13.41 -5.19 6.18
CA ALA A 169 14.21 -6.28 5.62
C ALA A 169 13.69 -7.62 6.12
N GLY A 170 13.50 -8.56 5.20
CA GLY A 170 12.76 -9.80 5.42
C GLY A 170 11.35 -9.74 4.81
N THR A 171 10.72 -10.90 4.64
CA THR A 171 9.30 -10.97 4.28
C THR A 171 8.43 -10.69 5.51
N LEU A 172 7.31 -10.01 5.30
CA LEU A 172 6.25 -9.78 6.26
C LEU A 172 5.30 -10.98 6.38
N ARG A 173 5.51 -12.06 5.62
CA ARG A 173 4.73 -13.29 5.74
C ARG A 173 4.82 -13.81 7.17
N ASP A 174 3.67 -14.16 7.73
CA ASP A 174 3.53 -14.72 9.08
C ASP A 174 4.05 -13.81 10.21
N ALA A 175 4.35 -12.54 9.92
CA ALA A 175 5.01 -11.65 10.87
C ALA A 175 4.15 -11.28 12.09
N LEU A 176 2.87 -11.63 12.10
CA LEU A 176 1.96 -11.46 13.24
C LEU A 176 1.45 -12.78 13.83
N LYS A 177 1.99 -13.95 13.40
CA LYS A 177 1.69 -15.24 14.05
C LYS A 177 2.21 -15.29 15.49
N ASP A 178 3.35 -14.66 15.75
CA ASP A 178 3.89 -14.51 17.09
C ASP A 178 3.30 -13.25 17.74
N PRO A 179 2.57 -13.37 18.87
CA PRO A 179 2.11 -12.22 19.64
C PRO A 179 3.25 -11.30 20.14
N ALA A 180 4.48 -11.81 20.20
CA ALA A 180 5.67 -11.05 20.56
C ALA A 180 6.34 -10.33 19.37
N SER A 181 5.71 -10.35 18.19
CA SER A 181 6.22 -9.67 17.00
C SER A 181 6.61 -8.22 17.29
N PRO A 182 7.81 -7.77 16.86
CA PRO A 182 8.22 -6.37 17.00
C PRO A 182 7.42 -5.41 16.12
N LEU A 183 6.62 -5.91 15.19
CA LEU A 183 5.69 -5.14 14.37
C LEU A 183 4.37 -4.90 15.09
N ALA A 184 3.93 -5.83 15.94
CA ALA A 184 2.71 -5.68 16.72
C ALA A 184 2.86 -4.50 17.68
N TYR A 185 1.81 -3.68 17.81
CA TYR A 185 1.78 -2.62 18.81
C TYR A 185 1.70 -3.24 20.20
N GLY A 186 2.56 -2.76 21.09
CA GLY A 186 2.59 -3.18 22.49
C GLY A 186 2.60 -1.99 23.42
N CYS A 187 3.60 -1.97 24.29
CA CYS A 187 3.83 -0.89 25.23
C CYS A 187 4.78 0.14 24.65
N ALA A 188 4.61 1.40 25.03
CA ALA A 188 5.45 2.47 24.54
C ALA A 188 5.73 3.52 25.62
N SER A 189 6.88 4.16 25.48
CA SER A 189 7.29 5.28 26.33
C SER A 189 7.45 6.54 25.49
N PRO A 190 7.06 7.71 26.03
CA PRO A 190 7.49 8.98 25.46
C PRO A 190 9.02 9.04 25.36
N HIS A 191 9.50 9.63 24.28
CA HIS A 191 10.91 9.88 24.00
C HIS A 191 11.07 11.28 23.38
N THR A 192 12.29 11.82 23.37
CA THR A 192 12.56 13.07 22.66
C THR A 192 12.24 12.87 21.17
N GLY A 193 11.29 13.65 20.65
CA GLY A 193 10.87 13.56 19.24
C GLY A 193 9.79 12.51 18.95
N GLY A 194 9.17 11.87 19.95
CA GLY A 194 8.01 11.00 19.71
C GLY A 194 7.78 9.93 20.76
N THR A 195 7.33 8.76 20.30
CA THR A 195 6.99 7.61 21.14
C THR A 195 7.75 6.39 20.64
N VAL A 196 8.39 5.64 21.55
CA VAL A 196 9.16 4.43 21.21
C VAL A 196 8.52 3.20 21.83
N GLN A 197 8.41 2.12 21.06
CA GLN A 197 7.95 0.83 21.55
C GLN A 197 8.98 0.23 22.51
N VAL A 198 8.51 -0.25 23.66
CA VAL A 198 9.31 -0.89 24.70
C VAL A 198 8.63 -2.17 25.17
N SER A 199 9.39 -3.07 25.82
CA SER A 199 8.79 -4.21 26.49
C SER A 199 7.79 -3.74 27.55
N CYS A 200 6.65 -4.40 27.67
CA CYS A 200 5.68 -4.12 28.72
C CYS A 200 6.20 -4.43 30.13
N ALA A 201 7.29 -5.19 30.26
CA ALA A 201 7.99 -5.38 31.54
C ALA A 201 8.95 -4.23 31.87
N ALA A 202 9.28 -3.38 30.89
CA ALA A 202 10.04 -2.17 31.10
C ALA A 202 9.11 -1.02 31.54
N PRO A 203 9.66 0.03 32.18
CA PRO A 203 8.85 1.19 32.54
C PRO A 203 8.25 1.88 31.30
N HIS A 204 6.94 2.14 31.32
CA HIS A 204 6.21 2.72 30.19
C HIS A 204 4.96 3.50 30.66
N TRP A 205 4.32 4.24 29.75
CA TRP A 205 3.09 5.00 30.03
C TRP A 205 1.95 4.67 29.07
N ILE A 206 2.28 4.12 27.91
CA ILE A 206 1.34 3.89 26.82
C ILE A 206 1.25 2.40 26.59
N GLU A 207 0.03 1.88 26.40
CA GLU A 207 -0.17 0.52 25.87
C GLU A 207 -1.22 0.56 24.77
N TYR A 208 -1.01 -0.19 23.70
CA TYR A 208 -2.03 -0.43 22.69
C TYR A 208 -3.16 -1.29 23.27
N ALA A 209 -4.38 -0.75 23.23
CA ALA A 209 -5.56 -1.40 23.80
C ALA A 209 -6.41 -2.13 22.76
N GLY A 210 -6.29 -1.75 21.48
CA GLY A 210 -7.07 -2.32 20.38
C GLY A 210 -7.47 -1.26 19.36
N THR A 211 -8.47 -1.59 18.54
CA THR A 211 -9.02 -0.68 17.54
C THR A 211 -10.51 -0.42 17.75
N TRP A 212 -10.95 0.77 17.38
CA TRP A 212 -12.36 1.12 17.22
C TRP A 212 -12.71 1.31 15.74
N THR A 213 -13.73 0.60 15.25
CA THR A 213 -14.27 0.82 13.91
C THR A 213 -15.13 2.08 13.90
N ALA A 214 -14.64 3.13 13.24
CA ALA A 214 -15.34 4.38 13.10
C ALA A 214 -16.51 4.27 12.09
N PRO A 215 -17.60 5.06 12.27
CA PRO A 215 -18.72 5.06 11.34
C PRO A 215 -18.32 5.66 9.99
N GLU A 216 -19.07 5.30 8.93
CA GLU A 216 -18.97 5.94 7.61
C GLU A 216 -19.33 7.43 7.71
N THR A 217 -18.30 8.26 7.80
CA THR A 217 -18.38 9.72 7.88
C THR A 217 -17.25 10.33 7.05
N PRO A 218 -17.33 11.60 6.63
CA PRO A 218 -16.20 12.28 6.04
C PRO A 218 -15.02 12.33 7.01
N PHE A 219 -13.79 12.13 6.50
CA PHE A 219 -12.57 12.13 7.32
C PHE A 219 -12.47 13.37 8.22
N ALA A 220 -12.65 14.56 7.64
CA ALA A 220 -12.59 15.83 8.35
C ALA A 220 -13.66 15.96 9.46
N ALA A 221 -14.83 15.33 9.29
CA ALA A 221 -15.88 15.34 10.30
C ALA A 221 -15.52 14.47 11.52
N LEU A 222 -14.83 13.34 11.30
CA LEU A 222 -14.32 12.53 12.41
C LEU A 222 -13.09 13.19 13.05
N ALA A 223 -12.11 13.59 12.25
CA ALA A 223 -10.87 14.21 12.72
C ALA A 223 -11.12 15.50 13.51
N GLY A 224 -12.13 16.30 13.14
CA GLY A 224 -12.55 17.48 13.89
C GLY A 224 -13.34 17.19 15.17
N ASN A 225 -13.60 15.92 15.51
CA ASN A 225 -14.37 15.51 16.69
C ASN A 225 -13.56 14.57 17.61
N GLU A 226 -12.49 15.11 18.17
CA GLU A 226 -11.61 14.37 19.07
C GLU A 226 -12.33 13.80 20.30
N ASN A 227 -13.35 14.50 20.80
CA ASN A 227 -14.13 14.05 21.96
C ASN A 227 -14.83 12.72 21.66
N ARG A 228 -15.39 12.56 20.46
CA ARG A 228 -15.99 11.29 20.02
C ARG A 228 -14.96 10.18 19.94
N ILE A 229 -13.79 10.46 19.35
CA ILE A 229 -12.71 9.47 19.19
C ILE A 229 -12.21 9.02 20.56
N ASN A 230 -11.90 9.97 21.45
CA ASN A 230 -11.45 9.68 22.81
C ASN A 230 -12.51 8.91 23.61
N ALA A 231 -13.79 9.25 23.49
CA ALA A 231 -14.86 8.50 24.15
C ALA A 231 -14.91 7.03 23.67
N ALA A 232 -14.82 6.80 22.36
CA ALA A 232 -14.78 5.45 21.80
C ALA A 232 -13.52 4.68 22.21
N CYS A 233 -12.35 5.30 22.15
CA CYS A 233 -11.10 4.66 22.58
C CYS A 233 -11.07 4.36 24.07
N ARG A 234 -11.65 5.21 24.93
CA ARG A 234 -11.80 4.88 26.36
C ARG A 234 -12.65 3.63 26.57
N THR A 235 -13.69 3.40 25.78
CA THR A 235 -14.47 2.13 25.83
C THR A 235 -13.61 0.92 25.44
N VAL A 236 -12.77 1.04 24.39
CA VAL A 236 -11.81 -0.01 24.01
C VAL A 236 -10.82 -0.28 25.15
N ILE A 237 -10.25 0.78 25.73
CA ILE A 237 -9.32 0.69 26.87
C ILE A 237 -9.99 0.05 28.09
N ALA A 238 -11.25 0.39 28.36
CA ALA A 238 -11.99 -0.22 29.46
C ALA A 238 -12.15 -1.74 29.29
N GLY A 239 -12.41 -2.21 28.06
CA GLY A 239 -12.40 -3.64 27.73
C GLY A 239 -11.02 -4.28 27.88
N TYR A 240 -9.96 -3.59 27.47
CA TYR A 240 -8.58 -4.07 27.58
C TYR A 240 -8.12 -4.25 29.03
N VAL A 241 -8.43 -3.29 29.91
CA VAL A 241 -8.00 -3.28 31.32
C VAL A 241 -9.00 -3.97 32.25
N GLU A 242 -10.24 -4.21 31.81
CA GLU A 242 -11.39 -4.62 32.66
C GLU A 242 -11.84 -3.51 33.63
N LEU A 243 -12.02 -2.29 33.10
CA LEU A 243 -12.57 -1.15 33.85
C LEU A 243 -14.08 -0.99 33.64
N PRO A 244 -14.81 -0.43 34.62
CA PRO A 244 -16.16 0.03 34.40
C PRO A 244 -16.19 1.20 33.39
N VAL A 245 -17.13 1.16 32.45
CA VAL A 245 -17.43 2.29 31.56
C VAL A 245 -18.37 3.24 32.31
N ASP A 246 -17.80 4.06 33.20
CA ASP A 246 -18.52 5.00 34.04
C ASP A 246 -17.97 6.44 33.91
N ARG A 247 -18.57 7.37 34.65
CA ARG A 247 -18.13 8.78 34.69
C ARG A 247 -16.72 8.97 35.27
N LEU A 248 -16.15 7.94 35.90
CA LEU A 248 -14.83 7.96 36.52
C LEU A 248 -13.74 7.51 35.55
N LEU A 249 -14.08 6.86 34.44
CA LEU A 249 -13.12 6.33 33.46
C LEU A 249 -12.08 7.37 32.97
N PRO A 250 -12.44 8.63 32.64
CA PRO A 250 -11.44 9.64 32.26
C PRO A 250 -10.43 10.00 33.37
N TYR A 251 -10.80 9.79 34.63
CA TYR A 251 -9.94 10.02 35.80
C TYR A 251 -9.06 8.81 36.15
N ARG A 252 -9.31 7.65 35.52
CA ARG A 252 -8.48 6.45 35.65
C ARG A 252 -7.36 6.40 34.61
N THR A 253 -7.67 6.85 33.39
CA THR A 253 -6.76 6.77 32.24
C THR A 253 -7.02 7.88 31.23
N GLY A 254 -5.94 8.36 30.61
CA GLY A 254 -6.00 9.09 29.36
C GLY A 254 -6.19 8.12 28.18
N SER A 255 -6.42 8.70 27.01
CA SER A 255 -6.47 7.99 25.73
C SER A 255 -5.64 8.73 24.70
N LEU A 256 -4.88 7.99 23.92
CA LEU A 256 -4.29 8.45 22.67
C LEU A 256 -4.89 7.64 21.53
N TYR A 257 -4.86 8.19 20.32
CA TYR A 257 -5.40 7.52 19.15
C TYR A 257 -4.54 7.78 17.91
N GLY A 258 -4.53 6.79 17.02
CA GLY A 258 -4.00 6.91 15.66
C GLY A 258 -5.15 6.80 14.67
N LEU A 259 -5.37 7.85 13.88
CA LEU A 259 -6.32 7.82 12.77
C LEU A 259 -5.63 7.19 11.55
N PRO A 260 -6.36 6.43 10.73
CA PRO A 260 -5.91 6.17 9.37
C PRO A 260 -5.65 7.49 8.63
N SER A 261 -4.68 7.52 7.70
CA SER A 261 -4.53 8.69 6.83
C SER A 261 -5.81 8.96 6.03
N GLN A 262 -5.95 10.18 5.50
CA GLN A 262 -7.07 10.55 4.63
C GLN A 262 -7.12 9.66 3.38
N ALA A 263 -5.96 9.28 2.84
CA ALA A 263 -5.87 8.31 1.75
C ALA A 263 -6.39 6.93 2.17
N ALA A 264 -6.08 6.47 3.39
CA ALA A 264 -6.60 5.22 3.98
C ALA A 264 -8.10 5.28 4.20
N TRP A 265 -8.58 6.39 4.74
CA TRP A 265 -9.99 6.66 4.93
C TRP A 265 -10.77 6.62 3.61
N ALA A 266 -10.22 7.20 2.55
CA ALA A 266 -10.91 7.27 1.27
C ALA A 266 -11.01 5.88 0.57
N ARG A 267 -9.98 5.03 0.74
CA ARG A 267 -9.96 3.65 0.23
C ARG A 267 -10.73 2.64 1.08
N GLY A 268 -11.15 3.01 2.29
CA GLY A 268 -12.10 2.23 3.10
C GLY A 268 -11.61 1.83 4.48
N ASP A 269 -10.41 2.25 4.90
CA ASP A 269 -9.96 2.04 6.28
C ASP A 269 -10.81 2.87 7.26
N ARG A 270 -11.28 2.20 8.30
CA ARG A 270 -12.11 2.77 9.36
C ARG A 270 -11.60 2.42 10.75
N GLN A 271 -10.45 1.75 10.86
CA GLN A 271 -9.94 1.29 12.14
C GLN A 271 -9.11 2.38 12.81
N VAL A 272 -9.67 2.97 13.85
CA VAL A 272 -8.93 3.90 14.72
C VAL A 272 -8.16 3.08 15.75
N ARG A 273 -6.84 3.27 15.81
CA ARG A 273 -5.98 2.63 16.80
C ARG A 273 -6.13 3.35 18.14
N CYS A 274 -6.38 2.61 19.21
CA CYS A 274 -6.62 3.17 20.55
C CYS A 274 -5.52 2.74 21.51
N PHE A 275 -4.91 3.71 22.17
CA PHE A 275 -3.85 3.49 23.15
C PHE A 275 -4.27 4.08 24.49
N LEU A 276 -4.03 3.34 25.57
CA LEU A 276 -4.19 3.86 26.92
C LEU A 276 -3.00 4.77 27.25
N TRP A 277 -3.26 5.85 27.99
CA TRP A 277 -2.22 6.66 28.62
C TRP A 277 -2.40 6.61 30.13
N SER A 278 -1.41 6.06 30.83
CA SER A 278 -1.42 6.02 32.28
C SER A 278 -0.89 7.32 32.88
N TYR A 279 -1.57 7.82 33.92
CA TYR A 279 -1.11 8.98 34.68
C TYR A 279 0.11 8.68 35.57
N THR A 280 0.49 7.41 35.69
CA THR A 280 1.73 6.98 36.34
C THR A 280 2.53 6.02 35.49
N GLN A 281 3.83 5.98 35.73
CA GLN A 281 4.69 5.00 35.10
C GLN A 281 4.25 3.58 35.50
N LEU A 282 3.96 2.77 34.48
CA LEU A 282 3.65 1.36 34.60
C LEU A 282 4.94 0.54 34.57
N LYS A 283 4.93 -0.63 35.20
CA LYS A 283 6.06 -1.59 35.23
C LYS A 283 5.70 -2.97 34.68
N ARG A 284 4.43 -3.13 34.29
CA ARG A 284 3.84 -4.33 33.69
C ARG A 284 2.60 -3.87 32.93
N SER A 285 2.19 -4.66 31.94
CA SER A 285 0.94 -4.39 31.23
C SER A 285 -0.25 -4.38 32.19
N VAL A 286 -1.21 -3.49 31.94
CA VAL A 286 -2.48 -3.41 32.67
C VAL A 286 -3.61 -4.22 32.04
N ARG A 287 -3.34 -5.02 30.99
CA ARG A 287 -4.31 -5.90 30.36
C ARG A 287 -4.97 -6.83 31.40
N GLY A 288 -6.30 -6.77 31.51
CA GLY A 288 -7.07 -7.58 32.46
C GLY A 288 -6.75 -7.34 33.95
N ALA A 289 -6.13 -6.21 34.29
CA ALA A 289 -5.67 -5.96 35.67
C ALA A 289 -6.73 -5.31 36.57
N GLY A 290 -7.84 -4.85 35.98
CA GLY A 290 -8.99 -4.28 36.68
C GLY A 290 -8.76 -2.89 37.29
N PRO A 291 -9.75 -2.35 38.02
CA PRO A 291 -9.74 -0.98 38.55
C PRO A 291 -8.62 -0.63 39.53
N ALA A 292 -7.99 -1.63 40.14
CA ALA A 292 -6.88 -1.44 41.07
C ALA A 292 -5.58 -1.04 40.36
N ALA A 293 -5.42 -1.45 39.09
CA ALA A 293 -4.25 -1.08 38.29
C ALA A 293 -4.28 0.39 37.83
N LEU A 294 -5.49 0.93 37.62
CA LEU A 294 -5.73 2.32 37.21
C LEU A 294 -6.76 2.97 38.16
N PRO A 295 -6.33 3.41 39.36
CA PRO A 295 -7.20 4.09 40.32
C PRO A 295 -7.60 5.47 39.81
N VAL A 296 -8.73 5.98 40.31
CA VAL A 296 -9.20 7.34 40.06
C VAL A 296 -8.22 8.35 40.65
N ARG A 297 -7.89 9.40 39.89
CA ARG A 297 -7.04 10.51 40.31
C ARG A 297 -7.68 11.87 40.06
#